data_AF-A0A3M1PXR7-F1
#
_entry.id   AF-A0A3M1PXR7-F1
#
_cell.length_a   1.000
_cell.length_b   1.000
_cell.length_c   1.000
_cell.angle_alpha   90.00
_cell.angle_beta   90.00
_cell.angle_gamma   90.00
#
_symmetry.space_group_name_H-M   'P 1'
#
loop_
_entity.id
_entity.type
_entity.pdbx_description
1 polymer ?
#
loop_
_entity_poly.entity_id
_entity_poly.type
_entity_poly.pdbx_seq_one_letter_code
_entity_poly.pdbx_strand_id
1 'polypeptide(L)'
;IPELPPEISRHEPKAALDGGSDGLAALRAVLKVGRRRLRAGGRLFVEIGADQGDAAAELARAAGLDDVRIHVDLARRPRVVTGRWPGPS
;
A
#
# COMPACT_ATOMS: atom_id res chain seq x y z
N ILE A 1 2.89 -6.77 -18.22
CA ILE A 1 1.96 -5.62 -18.10
C ILE A 1 1.26 -5.39 -19.44
N PRO A 2 0.29 -6.23 -19.85
CA PRO A 2 -0.37 -6.13 -21.17
C PRO A 2 -1.69 -5.34 -21.15
N GLU A 3 -2.23 -4.99 -19.99
CA GLU A 3 -3.60 -4.46 -19.84
C GLU A 3 -3.69 -2.95 -19.62
N LEU A 4 -2.56 -2.24 -19.64
CA LEU A 4 -2.58 -0.79 -19.44
C LEU A 4 -3.02 -0.05 -20.71
N PRO A 5 -3.82 1.02 -20.58
CA PRO A 5 -4.10 1.93 -21.68
C PRO A 5 -2.81 2.41 -22.38
N PRO A 6 -2.85 2.65 -23.71
CA PRO A 6 -1.67 3.07 -24.47
C PRO A 6 -1.04 4.36 -23.94
N GLU A 7 -1.84 5.28 -23.40
CA GLU A 7 -1.35 6.50 -22.76
C GLU A 7 -0.45 6.21 -21.55
N ILE A 8 -0.83 5.26 -20.68
CA ILE A 8 -0.10 4.95 -19.44
C ILE A 8 1.18 4.18 -19.78
N SER A 9 1.08 3.15 -20.62
CA SER A 9 2.25 2.31 -20.98
C SER A 9 3.34 3.04 -21.78
N ARG A 10 2.99 4.14 -22.47
CA ARG A 10 3.93 4.95 -23.27
C ARG A 10 4.55 6.11 -22.51
N HIS A 11 3.90 6.64 -21.48
CA HIS A 11 4.33 7.88 -20.80
C HIS A 11 4.81 7.66 -19.37
N GLU A 12 4.43 6.56 -18.71
CA GLU A 12 4.89 6.26 -17.35
C GLU A 12 6.03 5.22 -17.34
N PRO A 13 7.08 5.43 -16.53
CA PRO A 13 8.14 4.44 -16.37
C PRO A 13 7.57 3.11 -15.89
N LYS A 14 7.91 1.99 -16.54
CA LYS A 14 7.43 0.65 -16.15
C LYS A 14 7.69 0.32 -14.68
N ALA A 15 8.80 0.78 -14.12
CA ALA A 15 9.14 0.58 -12.71
C ALA A 15 8.17 1.29 -11.73
N ALA A 16 7.48 2.34 -12.17
CA ALA A 16 6.44 3.01 -11.38
C ALA A 16 5.11 2.23 -11.38
N LEU A 17 4.95 1.28 -12.31
CA LEU A 17 3.70 0.54 -12.55
C LEU A 17 3.81 -0.95 -12.17
N ASP A 18 5.01 -1.45 -11.96
CA ASP A 18 5.24 -2.85 -11.61
C ASP A 18 5.14 -3.07 -10.10
N GLY A 19 3.94 -3.47 -9.65
CA GLY A 19 3.70 -3.89 -8.28
C GLY A 19 3.94 -5.39 -8.04
N GLY A 20 4.53 -6.14 -8.98
CA GLY A 20 4.63 -7.59 -8.92
C GLY A 20 3.30 -8.31 -9.21
N SER A 21 3.25 -9.62 -8.98
CA SER A 21 2.13 -10.48 -9.41
C SER A 21 0.77 -10.15 -8.79
N ASP A 22 0.76 -9.51 -7.62
CA ASP A 22 -0.45 -9.05 -6.90
C ASP A 22 -0.52 -7.51 -6.79
N GLY A 23 0.43 -6.80 -7.41
CA GLY A 23 0.51 -5.35 -7.38
C GLY A 23 0.95 -4.74 -6.02
N LEU A 24 1.37 -5.53 -5.03
CA LEU A 24 1.67 -5.08 -3.66
C LEU A 24 3.16 -5.13 -3.27
N ALA A 25 4.07 -5.32 -4.23
CA ALA A 25 5.51 -5.36 -3.99
C ALA A 25 6.04 -4.07 -3.32
N ALA A 26 5.54 -2.91 -3.76
CA ALA A 26 5.90 -1.63 -3.16
C ALA A 26 5.47 -1.52 -1.70
N LEU A 27 4.24 -1.93 -1.37
CA LEU A 27 3.75 -1.95 0.01
C LEU A 27 4.62 -2.85 0.89
N ARG A 28 4.97 -4.06 0.43
CA ARG A 28 5.89 -4.96 1.16
C ARG A 28 7.25 -4.32 1.41
N ALA A 29 7.81 -3.61 0.44
CA ALA A 29 9.07 -2.90 0.60
C ALA A 29 8.97 -1.78 1.66
N VAL A 30 7.89 -0.99 1.62
CA VAL A 30 7.62 0.08 2.60
C VAL A 30 7.47 -0.49 4.00
N LEU A 31 6.68 -1.55 4.19
CA LEU A 31 6.46 -2.19 5.49
C LEU A 31 7.78 -2.71 6.11
N LYS A 32 8.66 -3.30 5.28
CA LYS A 32 9.98 -3.79 5.72
C LYS A 32 10.88 -2.68 6.27
N VAL A 33 10.80 -1.48 5.70
CA VAL A 33 11.62 -0.32 6.10
C VAL A 33 10.94 0.49 7.21
N GLY A 34 9.61 0.60 7.18
CA GLY A 34 8.79 1.40 8.08
C GLY A 34 9.07 1.10 9.56
N ARG A 35 9.19 -0.18 9.91
CA ARG A 35 9.53 -0.64 11.27
C ARG A 35 10.76 0.05 11.88
N ARG A 36 11.75 0.41 11.06
CA ARG A 36 13.03 0.98 11.52
C ARG A 36 13.09 2.50 11.41
N ARG A 37 12.11 3.12 10.74
CA ARG A 37 12.15 4.54 10.38
C ARG A 37 11.03 5.36 11.04
N LEU A 38 9.90 4.72 11.35
CA LEU A 38 8.80 5.38 12.05
C LEU A 38 9.10 5.44 13.55
N ARG A 39 8.81 6.60 14.15
CA ARG A 39 8.74 6.72 15.61
C ARG A 39 7.57 5.89 16.14
N ALA A 40 7.63 5.53 17.42
CA ALA A 40 6.48 4.98 18.14
C ALA A 40 5.22 5.82 17.89
N GLY A 41 4.12 5.17 17.52
CA GLY A 41 2.85 5.84 17.21
C GLY A 41 2.81 6.52 15.84
N GLY A 42 3.87 6.44 15.03
CA GLY A 42 3.89 6.95 13.66
C GLY A 42 2.90 6.21 12.76
N ARG A 43 2.32 6.91 11.78
CA ARG A 43 1.33 6.35 10.85
C ARG A 43 1.90 6.16 9.44
N LEU A 44 1.44 5.11 8.80
CA LEU A 44 1.65 4.82 7.40
C LEU A 44 0.36 5.08 6.62
N PHE A 45 0.50 5.69 5.44
CA PHE A 45 -0.56 5.90 4.46
C PHE A 45 -0.01 5.45 3.10
N VAL A 46 -0.68 4.51 2.45
CA VAL A 46 -0.26 3.99 1.14
C VAL A 46 -1.46 3.91 0.22
N GLU A 47 -1.34 4.52 -0.95
CA GLU A 47 -2.34 4.39 -2.02
C GLU A 47 -2.30 2.98 -2.62
N ILE A 48 -3.47 2.44 -2.95
CA ILE A 48 -3.67 1.09 -3.46
C ILE A 48 -4.68 1.08 -4.62
N GLY A 49 -4.65 0.01 -5.41
CA GLY A 49 -5.69 -0.32 -6.38
C GLY A 49 -7.02 -0.63 -5.70
N ALA A 50 -8.12 -0.43 -6.43
CA ALA A 50 -9.48 -0.55 -5.90
C ALA A 50 -9.85 -1.98 -5.45
N ASP A 51 -9.15 -2.99 -5.96
CA ASP A 51 -9.28 -4.42 -5.66
C ASP A 51 -8.27 -4.91 -4.62
N GLN A 52 -7.32 -4.07 -4.21
CA GLN A 52 -6.22 -4.46 -3.33
C GLN A 52 -6.48 -4.20 -1.83
N GLY A 53 -7.65 -3.64 -1.49
CA GLY A 53 -8.01 -3.22 -0.12
C GLY A 53 -7.70 -4.24 0.97
N ASP A 54 -8.33 -5.40 0.86
CA ASP A 54 -8.25 -6.44 1.89
C ASP A 54 -6.84 -7.04 1.97
N ALA A 55 -6.23 -7.36 0.83
CA ALA A 55 -4.87 -7.90 0.78
C ALA A 55 -3.83 -6.92 1.37
N ALA A 56 -3.97 -5.63 1.08
CA ALA A 56 -3.10 -4.59 1.64
C ALA A 56 -3.27 -4.43 3.16
N ALA A 57 -4.51 -4.50 3.65
CA ALA A 57 -4.81 -4.44 5.08
C ALA A 57 -4.23 -5.66 5.83
N GLU A 58 -4.37 -6.86 5.28
CA GLU A 58 -3.79 -8.08 5.86
C GLU A 58 -2.27 -8.02 5.90
N LEU A 59 -1.61 -7.54 4.83
CA LEU A 59 -0.15 -7.33 4.85
C LEU A 59 0.27 -6.32 5.92
N ALA A 60 -0.47 -5.22 6.10
CA ALA A 60 -0.18 -4.23 7.13
C ALA A 60 -0.31 -4.81 8.54
N ARG A 61 -1.37 -5.59 8.81
CA ARG A 61 -1.55 -6.29 10.11
C ARG A 61 -0.44 -7.31 10.35
N ALA A 62 -0.13 -8.13 9.36
CA ALA A 62 0.94 -9.13 9.45
C ALA A 62 2.32 -8.50 9.66
N ALA A 63 2.55 -7.28 9.17
CA ALA A 63 3.77 -6.52 9.43
C ALA A 63 3.84 -5.94 10.86
N GLY A 64 2.74 -5.99 11.63
CA GLY A 64 2.66 -5.54 13.02
C GLY A 64 2.12 -4.12 13.20
N LEU A 65 1.46 -3.53 12.18
CA LEU A 65 0.74 -2.27 12.38
C LEU A 65 -0.55 -2.53 13.15
N ASP A 66 -0.91 -1.59 14.03
CA ASP A 66 -2.22 -1.50 14.66
C ASP A 66 -3.09 -0.43 13.97
N ASP A 67 -4.35 -0.31 14.40
CA ASP A 67 -5.33 0.66 13.86
C ASP A 67 -5.39 0.64 12.31
N VAL A 68 -5.36 -0.56 11.73
CA VAL A 68 -5.36 -0.74 10.27
C VAL A 68 -6.75 -0.45 9.70
N ARG A 69 -6.83 0.48 8.74
CA ARG A 69 -8.07 0.94 8.10
C ARG A 69 -7.91 1.06 6.60
N ILE A 70 -9.00 0.83 5.88
CA ILE A 70 -9.13 1.09 4.44
C ILE A 70 -9.99 2.35 4.28
N HIS A 71 -9.49 3.32 3.52
CA HIS A 71 -10.21 4.54 3.16
C HIS A 71 -10.63 4.45 1.71
N VAL A 72 -11.87 4.87 1.45
CA VAL A 72 -12.46 4.89 0.12
C VAL A 72 -12.43 6.28 -0.48
N ASP A 73 -12.34 6.36 -1.80
CA ASP A 73 -12.52 7.60 -2.55
C ASP A 73 -14.01 8.02 -2.63
N LEU A 74 -14.29 9.14 -3.31
CA LEU A 74 -15.65 9.65 -3.51
C LEU A 74 -16.54 8.68 -4.31
N ALA A 75 -15.94 7.80 -5.12
CA ALA A 75 -16.63 6.74 -5.85
C ALA A 75 -16.81 5.46 -5.00
N ARG A 76 -16.52 5.53 -3.70
CA ARG A 76 -16.64 4.43 -2.72
C ARG A 76 -15.73 3.24 -3.03
N ARG A 77 -14.62 3.46 -3.74
CA ARG A 77 -13.62 2.43 -4.02
C ARG A 77 -12.47 2.51 -3.02
N PRO A 78 -11.95 1.38 -2.52
CA PRO A 78 -10.71 1.36 -1.74
C PRO A 78 -9.62 2.15 -2.46
N ARG A 79 -8.94 3.02 -1.73
CA ARG A 79 -7.87 3.83 -2.31
C ARG A 79 -6.66 3.98 -1.42
N VAL A 80 -6.84 4.01 -0.10
CA VAL A 80 -5.72 4.15 0.83
C VAL A 80 -5.84 3.13 1.94
N VAL A 81 -4.76 2.39 2.21
CA VAL A 81 -4.60 1.64 3.46
C VAL A 81 -3.79 2.49 4.44
N THR A 82 -4.24 2.54 5.69
CA THR A 82 -3.49 3.16 6.78
C THR A 82 -3.26 2.19 7.92
N GLY A 83 -2.19 2.40 8.66
CA GLY A 83 -1.98 1.76 9.95
C GLY A 83 -1.03 2.60 10.81
N ARG A 84 -0.93 2.26 12.08
CA ARG A 84 0.00 2.89 13.01
C ARG A 84 1.03 1.87 13.46
N TRP A 85 2.28 2.31 13.59
CA TRP A 85 3.33 1.48 14.16
C TRP A 85 3.24 1.54 15.69
N PRO A 86 2.92 0.44 16.37
CA PRO A 86 2.95 0.43 17.83
C PRO A 86 4.40 0.69 18.26
N GLY A 87 4.58 1.54 19.27
CA GLY A 87 5.91 1.76 19.85
C GLY A 87 6.51 0.47 20.38
N PRO A 88 7.84 0.42 20.62
CA PRO A 88 8.40 -0.69 21.38
C PRO A 88 7.70 -0.74 22.75
N SER A 89 7.20 -1.92 23.11
CA SER A 89 6.76 -2.23 24.47
C SER A 89 7.93 -2.17 25.45
#